data_AF-A0A809DZ74-F1
#
_entry.id   AF-A0A809DZ74-F1
#
_cell.length_a   1.000
_cell.length_b   1.000
_cell.length_c   1.000
_cell.angle_alpha   90.00
_cell.angle_beta   90.00
_cell.angle_gamma   90.00
#
_symmetry.space_group_name_H-M   'P 1'
#
loop_
_entity.id
_entity.type
_entity.pdbx_description
1 polymer ?
#
loop_
_entity_poly.entity_id
_entity_poly.type
_entity_poly.pdbx_seq_one_letter_code
_entity_poly.pdbx_strand_id
1 'polypeptide(L)'
;MIPKCLMDYFASASMGLSDIKIKRFQERINYVFEICGEVEAWVSKGEGAAFSFLDNIDTDIYVILGSELCGKDSDGDSTWLIHSSWASDIEISPAAMLEGLPREFVTFACAGFDRFLLSDQGVDKWIAEWSQSMRLVLDAYVSSVTADRAMGLILGMDLLLQKMSFFITMLRFNTLIKRY
;
A
#
# COMPACT_ATOMS: atom_id res chain seq x y z
N MET A 1 3.13 8.60 -9.76
CA MET A 1 2.86 10.06 -9.97
C MET A 1 2.32 10.65 -8.68
N ILE A 2 2.88 11.75 -8.16
CA ILE A 2 2.38 12.43 -6.94
C ILE A 2 1.37 13.51 -7.35
N PRO A 3 0.16 13.57 -6.75
CA PRO A 3 -0.82 14.63 -7.00
C PRO A 3 -0.26 16.02 -6.70
N LYS A 4 -0.66 17.03 -7.50
CA LYS A 4 -0.18 18.40 -7.34
C LYS A 4 -0.46 18.96 -5.94
N CYS A 5 -1.66 18.73 -5.40
CA CYS A 5 -2.03 19.18 -4.06
C CYS A 5 -1.06 18.67 -2.98
N LEU A 6 -0.59 17.43 -3.12
CA LEU A 6 0.33 16.82 -2.18
C LEU A 6 1.78 17.31 -2.38
N MET A 7 2.19 17.54 -3.64
CA MET A 7 3.46 18.19 -3.95
C MET A 7 3.54 19.61 -3.37
N ASP A 8 2.47 20.40 -3.54
CA ASP A 8 2.38 21.75 -2.98
C ASP A 8 2.45 21.72 -1.45
N TYR A 9 1.80 20.73 -0.81
CA TYR A 9 1.90 20.52 0.63
C TYR A 9 3.30 20.09 1.09
N PHE A 10 3.97 19.18 0.39
CA PHE A 10 5.33 18.76 0.71
C PHE A 10 6.34 19.90 0.66
N ALA A 11 6.15 20.85 -0.25
CA ALA A 11 6.97 22.05 -0.39
C ALA A 11 6.55 23.21 0.53
N SER A 12 5.43 23.09 1.24
CA SER A 12 4.92 24.12 2.15
C SER A 12 5.84 24.33 3.36
N ALA A 13 5.70 25.46 4.05
CA ALA A 13 6.47 25.75 5.26
C ALA A 13 6.18 24.75 6.40
N SER A 14 4.99 24.14 6.42
CA SER A 14 4.55 23.18 7.42
C SER A 14 5.36 21.88 7.34
N MET A 15 5.69 21.43 6.12
CA MET A 15 6.43 20.19 5.88
C MET A 15 7.91 20.42 5.54
N GLY A 16 8.20 21.31 4.59
CA GLY A 16 9.55 21.67 4.17
C GLY A 16 10.40 20.47 3.72
N LEU A 17 9.81 19.50 3.02
CA LEU A 17 10.55 18.32 2.56
C LEU A 17 11.57 18.70 1.49
N SER A 18 12.76 18.09 1.55
CA SER A 18 13.77 18.27 0.50
C SER A 18 13.40 17.52 -0.78
N ASP A 19 13.87 18.01 -1.93
CA ASP A 19 13.66 17.37 -3.24
C ASP A 19 14.08 15.90 -3.26
N ILE A 20 15.15 15.56 -2.52
CA ILE A 20 15.62 14.19 -2.38
C ILE A 20 14.56 13.31 -1.69
N LYS A 21 13.93 13.80 -0.62
CA LYS A 21 12.88 13.07 0.10
C LYS A 21 11.63 12.92 -0.77
N ILE A 22 11.25 13.97 -1.49
CA ILE A 22 10.11 13.93 -2.42
C ILE A 22 10.37 12.92 -3.55
N LYS A 23 11.58 12.93 -4.14
CA LYS A 23 11.96 11.98 -5.19
C LYS A 23 11.90 10.53 -4.71
N ARG A 24 12.49 10.23 -3.54
CA ARG A 24 12.45 8.86 -3.00
C ARG A 24 11.02 8.42 -2.67
N PHE A 25 10.18 9.32 -2.15
CA PHE A 25 8.76 9.04 -1.94
C PHE A 25 8.05 8.74 -3.27
N GLN A 26 8.33 9.50 -4.33
CA GLN A 26 7.81 9.24 -5.66
C GLN A 26 8.22 7.85 -6.19
N GLU A 27 9.47 7.45 -6.00
CA GLU A 27 10.00 6.14 -6.40
C GLU A 27 9.23 5.00 -5.70
N ARG A 28 9.01 5.09 -4.39
CA ARG A 28 8.20 4.10 -3.66
C ARG A 28 6.77 4.02 -4.16
N ILE A 29 6.12 5.18 -4.33
CA ILE A 29 4.73 5.20 -4.81
C ILE A 29 4.65 4.57 -6.19
N ASN A 30 5.58 4.88 -7.09
CA ASN A 30 5.64 4.24 -8.40
C ASN A 30 5.83 2.72 -8.29
N TYR A 31 6.64 2.25 -7.34
CA TYR A 31 6.80 0.82 -7.11
C TYR A 31 5.51 0.15 -6.58
N VAL A 32 4.70 0.84 -5.77
CA VAL A 32 3.35 0.34 -5.40
C VAL A 32 2.47 0.17 -6.65
N PHE A 33 2.54 1.09 -7.62
CA PHE A 33 1.83 0.95 -8.90
C PHE A 33 2.32 -0.27 -9.70
N GLU A 34 3.63 -0.52 -9.71
CA GLU A 34 4.24 -1.66 -10.39
C GLU A 34 3.79 -2.98 -9.76
N ILE A 35 3.89 -3.14 -8.43
CA ILE A 35 3.39 -4.33 -7.71
C ILE A 35 1.91 -4.56 -8.01
N CYS A 36 1.08 -3.51 -7.95
CA CYS A 36 -0.34 -3.64 -8.26
C CYS A 36 -0.56 -4.17 -9.68
N GLY A 37 0.20 -3.65 -10.66
CA GLY A 37 0.14 -4.12 -12.05
C GLY A 37 0.63 -5.55 -12.24
N GLU A 38 1.67 -5.97 -11.52
CA GLU A 38 2.18 -7.34 -11.54
C GLU A 38 1.15 -8.34 -10.98
N VAL A 39 0.51 -7.99 -9.86
CA VAL A 39 -0.56 -8.81 -9.27
C VAL A 39 -1.77 -8.88 -10.21
N GLU A 40 -2.19 -7.77 -10.82
CA GLU A 40 -3.27 -7.78 -11.83
C GLU A 40 -2.95 -8.67 -13.03
N ALA A 41 -1.71 -8.60 -13.53
CA ALA A 41 -1.26 -9.42 -14.64
C ALA A 41 -1.24 -10.91 -14.27
N TRP A 42 -0.84 -11.24 -13.04
CA TRP A 42 -0.88 -12.61 -12.53
C TRP A 42 -2.32 -13.13 -12.41
N VAL A 43 -3.21 -12.35 -11.78
CA VAL A 43 -4.65 -12.68 -11.64
C VAL A 43 -5.30 -12.89 -13.02
N SER A 44 -4.96 -12.07 -14.00
CA SER A 44 -5.52 -12.14 -15.36
C SER A 44 -5.05 -13.37 -16.14
N LYS A 45 -3.81 -13.83 -15.90
CA LYS A 45 -3.27 -15.04 -16.56
C LYS A 45 -3.86 -16.31 -15.94
N GLY A 46 -4.08 -16.34 -14.63
CA GLY A 46 -4.57 -17.52 -13.91
C GLY A 46 -3.61 -18.71 -13.98
N GLU A 47 -2.32 -18.44 -14.16
CA GLU A 47 -1.26 -19.44 -14.33
C GLU A 47 -0.18 -19.30 -13.25
N GLY A 48 0.33 -20.44 -12.78
CA GLY A 48 1.39 -20.52 -11.77
C GLY A 48 0.89 -20.74 -10.35
N ALA A 49 1.79 -21.18 -9.46
CA ALA A 49 1.48 -21.39 -8.06
C ALA A 49 1.44 -20.05 -7.31
N ALA A 50 0.30 -19.74 -6.69
CA ALA A 50 0.11 -18.50 -5.91
C ALA A 50 1.20 -18.30 -4.85
N PHE A 51 1.68 -19.37 -4.22
CA PHE A 51 2.73 -19.30 -3.20
C PHE A 51 4.05 -18.75 -3.77
N SER A 52 4.53 -19.29 -4.89
CA SER A 52 5.76 -18.82 -5.53
C SER A 52 5.65 -17.38 -6.04
N PHE A 53 4.47 -16.98 -6.51
CA PHE A 53 4.22 -15.60 -6.90
C PHE A 53 4.31 -14.67 -5.68
N LEU A 54 3.62 -15.03 -4.60
CA LEU A 54 3.57 -14.24 -3.38
C LEU A 54 4.91 -14.11 -2.64
N ASP A 55 5.80 -15.09 -2.74
CA ASP A 55 7.17 -14.97 -2.18
C ASP A 55 7.97 -13.82 -2.84
N ASN A 56 7.77 -13.58 -4.14
CA ASN A 56 8.37 -12.42 -4.82
C ASN A 56 7.74 -11.12 -4.31
N ILE A 57 6.40 -11.08 -4.24
CA ILE A 57 5.66 -9.91 -3.74
C ILE A 57 6.03 -9.56 -2.29
N ASP A 58 6.31 -10.55 -1.43
CA ASP A 58 6.77 -10.31 -0.05
C ASP A 58 8.08 -9.51 -0.03
N THR A 59 8.99 -9.84 -0.94
CA THR A 59 10.27 -9.14 -1.10
C THR A 59 10.04 -7.71 -1.57
N ASP A 60 9.17 -7.51 -2.57
CA ASP A 60 8.86 -6.18 -3.09
C ASP A 60 8.19 -5.30 -2.03
N ILE A 61 7.25 -5.85 -1.26
CA ILE A 61 6.62 -5.16 -0.12
C ILE A 61 7.67 -4.79 0.93
N TYR A 62 8.61 -5.68 1.24
CA TYR A 62 9.68 -5.39 2.18
C TYR A 62 10.58 -4.25 1.69
N VAL A 63 10.89 -4.17 0.40
CA VAL A 63 11.64 -3.05 -0.18
C VAL A 63 10.85 -1.74 -0.07
N ILE A 64 9.54 -1.78 -0.33
CA ILE A 64 8.69 -0.59 -0.18
C ILE A 64 8.63 -0.15 1.28
N LEU A 65 8.30 -1.03 2.22
CA LEU A 65 8.10 -0.66 3.62
C LEU A 65 9.42 -0.40 4.35
N GLY A 66 10.49 -1.13 4.03
CA GLY A 66 11.83 -1.01 4.65
C GLY A 66 12.72 0.09 4.06
N SER A 67 12.21 0.95 3.17
CA SER A 67 13.03 1.99 2.55
C SER A 67 13.37 3.11 3.55
N GLU A 68 14.63 3.56 3.55
CA GLU A 68 15.19 4.63 4.39
C GLU A 68 14.65 6.05 4.05
N LEU A 69 13.33 6.24 3.92
CA LEU A 69 12.74 7.57 3.75
C LEU A 69 12.85 8.44 4.99
N CYS A 70 12.87 7.82 6.18
CA CYS A 70 12.88 8.52 7.45
C CYS A 70 14.29 8.60 8.04
N GLY A 71 15.28 8.85 7.18
CA GLY A 71 16.52 9.48 7.60
C GLY A 71 16.22 10.92 8.05
N LYS A 72 16.36 11.16 9.35
CA LYS A 72 16.92 12.44 9.80
C LYS A 72 18.40 12.18 10.06
N ASP A 73 19.14 13.11 10.63
CA ASP A 73 19.91 12.74 11.81
C ASP A 73 19.21 11.56 12.54
N SER A 74 19.78 10.37 12.38
CA SER A 74 19.13 9.05 12.27
C SER A 74 18.16 8.67 13.40
N ASP A 75 16.91 8.30 13.06
CA ASP A 75 16.05 7.45 13.93
C ASP A 75 14.74 6.98 13.24
N GLY A 76 14.79 6.47 12.01
CA GLY A 76 13.55 6.05 11.34
C GLY A 76 13.70 5.10 10.18
N ASP A 77 13.88 3.82 10.48
CA ASP A 77 13.34 2.75 9.63
C ASP A 77 11.81 2.83 9.73
N SER A 78 11.17 3.71 8.94
CA SER A 78 9.72 3.81 8.94
C SER A 78 9.16 2.73 8.03
N THR A 79 8.55 1.70 8.61
CA THR A 79 7.81 0.61 7.93
C THR A 79 6.51 1.10 7.22
N TRP A 80 6.43 2.38 6.90
CA TRP A 80 5.25 3.10 6.43
C TRP A 80 5.63 4.01 5.26
N LEU A 81 4.72 4.22 4.31
CA LEU A 81 4.90 5.14 3.18
C LEU A 81 4.98 6.59 3.68
N ILE A 82 4.26 6.93 4.74
CA ILE A 82 4.34 8.23 5.43
C ILE A 82 4.54 8.07 6.94
N HIS A 83 5.32 8.97 7.52
CA HIS A 83 5.50 9.01 8.98
C HIS A 83 4.25 9.60 9.65
N SER A 84 3.89 9.11 10.85
CA SER A 84 2.68 9.54 11.57
C SER A 84 2.62 11.06 11.80
N SER A 85 3.78 11.71 11.93
CA SER A 85 3.88 13.16 12.10
C SER A 85 3.42 13.97 10.87
N TRP A 86 3.29 13.34 9.69
CA TRP A 86 2.86 14.03 8.46
C TRP A 86 1.34 14.21 8.41
N ALA A 87 0.61 13.36 9.13
CA ALA A 87 -0.85 13.39 9.23
C ALA A 87 -1.35 14.13 10.51
N SER A 88 -0.44 14.53 11.40
CA SER A 88 -0.77 15.21 12.65
C SER A 88 -0.67 16.75 12.57
N ASP A 89 -0.45 17.30 11.37
CA ASP A 89 -0.37 18.75 11.19
C ASP A 89 -1.78 19.38 11.21
N ILE A 90 -1.89 20.62 11.68
CA ILE A 90 -3.15 21.38 11.76
C ILE A 90 -3.82 21.50 10.38
N GLU A 91 -3.05 21.44 9.31
CA GLU A 91 -3.51 21.56 7.93
C GLU A 91 -4.07 20.25 7.34
N ILE A 92 -3.91 19.11 8.02
CA ILE A 92 -4.41 17.80 7.59
C ILE A 92 -5.59 17.38 8.47
N SER A 93 -6.77 17.25 7.88
CA SER A 93 -7.98 16.81 8.58
C SER A 93 -8.10 15.28 8.57
N PRO A 94 -8.06 14.58 9.73
CA PRO A 94 -8.27 13.13 9.79
C PRO A 94 -9.65 12.71 9.27
N ALA A 95 -10.66 13.56 9.44
CA ALA A 95 -12.00 13.31 8.91
C ALA A 95 -11.99 13.30 7.37
N ALA A 96 -11.32 14.26 6.75
CA ALA A 96 -11.21 14.31 5.29
C ALA A 96 -10.33 13.19 4.72
N MET A 97 -9.28 12.78 5.45
CA MET A 97 -8.50 11.58 5.13
C MET A 97 -9.39 10.33 5.08
N LEU A 98 -10.26 10.14 6.07
CA LEU A 98 -11.20 9.01 6.15
C LEU A 98 -12.28 9.08 5.06
N GLU A 99 -12.90 10.25 4.86
CA GLU A 99 -13.94 10.46 3.85
C GLU A 99 -13.42 10.27 2.42
N GLY A 100 -12.12 10.47 2.19
CA GLY A 100 -11.46 10.26 0.91
C GLY A 100 -11.30 8.78 0.50
N LEU A 101 -11.51 7.83 1.42
CA LEU A 101 -11.29 6.41 1.19
C LEU A 101 -12.47 5.75 0.45
N PRO A 102 -12.23 4.96 -0.61
CA PRO A 102 -13.28 4.19 -1.27
C PRO A 102 -13.96 3.21 -0.31
N ARG A 103 -15.29 3.10 -0.38
CA ARG A 103 -16.07 2.25 0.55
C ARG A 103 -15.70 0.76 0.42
N GLU A 104 -15.48 0.33 -0.81
CA GLU A 104 -15.07 -1.03 -1.15
C GLU A 104 -13.71 -1.35 -0.53
N PHE A 105 -12.76 -0.41 -0.63
CA PHE A 105 -11.48 -0.52 0.05
C PHE A 105 -11.67 -0.63 1.57
N VAL A 106 -12.46 0.24 2.20
CA VAL A 106 -12.69 0.19 3.67
C VAL A 106 -13.27 -1.17 4.08
N THR A 107 -14.21 -1.69 3.29
CA THR A 107 -14.82 -3.00 3.54
C THR A 107 -13.78 -4.11 3.51
N PHE A 108 -12.93 -4.15 2.48
CA PHE A 108 -11.87 -5.15 2.36
C PHE A 108 -10.78 -4.98 3.43
N ALA A 109 -10.36 -3.74 3.71
CA ALA A 109 -9.35 -3.43 4.71
C ALA A 109 -9.78 -3.90 6.10
N CYS A 110 -11.04 -3.62 6.49
CA CYS A 110 -11.60 -4.01 7.78
C CYS A 110 -12.04 -5.48 7.86
N ALA A 111 -12.17 -6.19 6.74
CA ALA A 111 -12.47 -7.62 6.75
C ALA A 111 -11.33 -8.40 7.44
N GLY A 112 -11.67 -9.22 8.43
CA GLY A 112 -10.71 -10.09 9.09
C GLY A 112 -10.22 -11.23 8.20
N PHE A 113 -9.24 -11.98 8.71
CA PHE A 113 -8.86 -13.26 8.13
C PHE A 113 -9.60 -14.38 8.87
N ASP A 114 -10.62 -14.95 8.25
CA ASP A 114 -11.49 -15.90 8.94
C ASP A 114 -10.85 -17.29 9.13
N ARG A 115 -9.83 -17.64 8.33
CA ARG A 115 -9.23 -18.98 8.29
C ARG A 115 -7.76 -18.94 7.86
N PHE A 116 -6.93 -19.78 8.48
CA PHE A 116 -5.54 -20.03 8.06
C PHE A 116 -5.42 -21.02 6.89
N LEU A 117 -6.38 -21.96 6.77
CA LEU A 117 -6.40 -22.96 5.72
C LEU A 117 -7.38 -22.53 4.61
N LEU A 118 -6.82 -22.14 3.48
CA LEU A 118 -7.55 -21.80 2.25
C LEU A 118 -7.22 -22.81 1.15
N SER A 119 -8.18 -23.07 0.26
CA SER A 119 -7.92 -23.75 -1.01
C SER A 119 -7.18 -22.83 -1.98
N ASP A 120 -6.58 -23.38 -3.04
CA ASP A 120 -5.96 -22.59 -4.11
C ASP A 120 -6.92 -21.51 -4.64
N GLN A 121 -8.17 -21.89 -4.94
CA GLN A 121 -9.22 -20.94 -5.35
C GLN A 121 -9.49 -19.83 -4.32
N GLY A 122 -9.42 -20.16 -3.02
CA GLY A 122 -9.59 -19.18 -1.96
C GLY A 122 -8.44 -18.18 -1.89
N VAL A 123 -7.22 -18.64 -2.18
CA VAL A 123 -6.03 -17.79 -2.27
C VAL A 123 -6.11 -16.88 -3.49
N ASP A 124 -6.40 -17.44 -4.67
CA ASP A 124 -6.50 -16.68 -5.92
C ASP A 124 -7.57 -15.58 -5.80
N LYS A 125 -8.72 -15.92 -5.22
CA LYS A 125 -9.80 -14.96 -4.95
C LYS A 125 -9.33 -13.84 -4.03
N TRP A 126 -8.62 -14.15 -2.95
CA TRP A 126 -8.13 -13.15 -2.01
C TRP A 126 -7.13 -12.20 -2.68
N ILE A 127 -6.21 -12.72 -3.50
CA ILE A 127 -5.24 -11.93 -4.27
C ILE A 127 -5.96 -10.99 -5.25
N ALA A 128 -7.01 -11.48 -5.93
CA ALA A 128 -7.82 -10.67 -6.83
C ALA A 128 -8.55 -9.53 -6.10
N GLU A 129 -9.15 -9.80 -4.94
CA GLU A 129 -9.81 -8.79 -4.10
C GLU A 129 -8.83 -7.74 -3.57
N TRP A 130 -7.62 -8.17 -3.18
CA TRP A 130 -6.55 -7.25 -2.79
C TRP A 130 -6.14 -6.34 -3.94
N SER A 131 -5.92 -6.92 -5.12
CA SER A 131 -5.53 -6.20 -6.33
C SER A 131 -6.57 -5.14 -6.72
N GLN A 132 -7.84 -5.52 -6.73
CA GLN A 132 -8.95 -4.60 -6.99
C GLN A 132 -8.98 -3.46 -5.96
N SER A 133 -8.81 -3.77 -4.68
CA SER A 133 -8.80 -2.78 -3.61
C SER A 133 -7.61 -1.81 -3.72
N MET A 134 -6.43 -2.32 -4.06
CA MET A 134 -5.23 -1.49 -4.28
C MET A 134 -5.41 -0.57 -5.48
N ARG A 135 -5.94 -1.08 -6.60
CA ARG A 135 -6.24 -0.28 -7.79
C ARG A 135 -7.19 0.88 -7.48
N LEU A 136 -8.27 0.61 -6.75
CA LEU A 136 -9.22 1.66 -6.34
C LEU A 136 -8.55 2.77 -5.53
N VAL A 137 -7.66 2.42 -4.61
CA VAL A 137 -6.90 3.40 -3.80
C VAL A 137 -5.93 4.19 -4.68
N LEU A 138 -5.20 3.52 -5.58
CA LEU A 138 -4.23 4.14 -6.48
C LEU A 138 -4.88 5.13 -7.47
N ASP A 139 -6.03 4.76 -8.04
CA ASP A 139 -6.78 5.62 -8.97
C ASP A 139 -7.39 6.83 -8.23
N ALA A 140 -7.91 6.62 -7.02
CA ALA A 140 -8.37 7.70 -6.16
C ALA A 140 -7.22 8.63 -5.74
N TYR A 141 -6.03 8.08 -5.51
CA TYR A 141 -4.84 8.85 -5.14
C TYR A 141 -4.42 9.77 -6.28
N VAL A 142 -4.31 9.25 -7.50
CA VAL A 142 -3.96 10.03 -8.69
C VAL A 142 -4.94 11.18 -8.94
N SER A 143 -6.23 10.96 -8.65
CA SER A 143 -7.29 11.95 -8.81
C SER A 143 -7.50 12.87 -7.60
N SER A 144 -6.64 12.81 -6.59
CA SER A 144 -6.78 13.63 -5.39
C SER A 144 -6.57 15.11 -5.68
N VAL A 145 -7.50 15.92 -5.18
CA VAL A 145 -7.51 17.40 -5.34
C VAL A 145 -7.08 18.14 -4.08
N THR A 146 -7.03 17.46 -2.94
CA THR A 146 -6.61 18.00 -1.65
C THR A 146 -5.53 17.12 -1.00
N ALA A 147 -4.67 17.72 -0.19
CA ALA A 147 -3.54 17.03 0.41
C ALA A 147 -3.98 16.01 1.47
N ASP A 148 -4.97 16.35 2.30
CA ASP A 148 -5.60 15.45 3.28
C ASP A 148 -6.16 14.18 2.64
N ARG A 149 -6.89 14.29 1.52
CA ARG A 149 -7.40 13.14 0.78
C ARG A 149 -6.27 12.28 0.24
N ALA A 150 -5.25 12.90 -0.37
CA ALA A 150 -4.09 12.17 -0.88
C ALA A 150 -3.35 11.42 0.25
N MET A 151 -3.20 12.07 1.41
CA MET A 151 -2.60 11.48 2.62
C MET A 151 -3.41 10.30 3.16
N GLY A 152 -4.73 10.41 3.22
CA GLY A 152 -5.62 9.31 3.61
C GLY A 152 -5.47 8.11 2.68
N LEU A 153 -5.34 8.34 1.37
CA LEU A 153 -5.16 7.28 0.39
C LEU A 153 -3.77 6.63 0.47
N ILE A 154 -2.73 7.37 0.83
CA ILE A 154 -1.41 6.77 1.13
C ILE A 154 -1.50 5.85 2.34
N LEU A 155 -2.20 6.24 3.41
CA LEU A 155 -2.48 5.31 4.53
C LEU A 155 -3.29 4.09 4.08
N GLY A 156 -4.19 4.27 3.12
CA GLY A 156 -4.90 3.16 2.49
C GLY A 156 -3.95 2.18 1.79
N MET A 157 -2.94 2.68 1.07
CA MET A 157 -1.89 1.85 0.47
C MET A 157 -1.10 1.10 1.53
N ASP A 158 -0.67 1.79 2.60
CA ASP A 158 0.05 1.17 3.72
C ASP A 158 -0.75 0.01 4.34
N LEU A 159 -2.04 0.22 4.58
CA LEU A 159 -2.94 -0.81 5.13
C LEU A 159 -3.01 -2.02 4.21
N LEU A 160 -3.12 -1.83 2.89
CA LEU A 160 -3.17 -2.95 1.94
C LEU A 160 -1.84 -3.69 1.82
N LEU A 161 -0.71 -2.99 1.78
CA LEU A 161 0.62 -3.61 1.76
C LEU A 161 0.84 -4.49 2.99
N GLN A 162 0.47 -3.98 4.18
CA GLN A 162 0.56 -4.76 5.42
C GLN A 162 -0.42 -5.92 5.44
N LYS A 163 -1.64 -5.73 4.93
CA LYS A 163 -2.62 -6.81 4.83
C LYS A 163 -2.12 -7.93 3.91
N MET A 164 -1.44 -7.61 2.81
CA MET A 164 -0.77 -8.59 1.95
C MET A 164 0.37 -9.30 2.68
N SER A 165 1.29 -8.58 3.33
CA SER A 165 2.39 -9.20 4.08
C SER A 165 1.88 -10.14 5.19
N PHE A 166 0.81 -9.76 5.89
CA PHE A 166 0.16 -10.62 6.87
C PHE A 166 -0.46 -11.86 6.21
N PHE A 167 -1.16 -11.70 5.08
CA PHE A 167 -1.73 -12.81 4.33
C PHE A 167 -0.66 -13.81 3.87
N ILE A 168 0.45 -13.33 3.32
CA ILE A 168 1.60 -14.16 2.92
C ILE A 168 2.13 -14.93 4.13
N THR A 169 2.28 -14.25 5.27
CA THR A 169 2.70 -14.88 6.53
C THR A 169 1.72 -15.99 6.96
N MET A 170 0.41 -15.76 6.86
CA MET A 170 -0.57 -16.81 7.15
C MET A 170 -0.46 -18.00 6.19
N LEU A 171 -0.24 -17.76 4.89
CA LEU A 171 -0.11 -18.82 3.90
C LEU A 171 1.07 -19.75 4.15
N ARG A 172 2.12 -19.29 4.86
CA ARG A 172 3.22 -20.16 5.30
C ARG A 172 2.75 -21.29 6.22
N PHE A 173 1.65 -21.09 6.96
CA PHE A 173 1.00 -22.11 7.77
C PHE A 173 -0.03 -22.95 7.00
N ASN A 174 -0.38 -22.56 5.76
CA ASN A 174 -1.39 -23.26 4.98
C ASN A 174 -0.80 -24.53 4.33
N THR A 175 -1.14 -25.69 4.89
CA THR A 175 -0.67 -27.00 4.41
C THR A 175 -1.41 -27.50 3.16
N LEU A 176 -2.45 -26.79 2.70
CA LEU A 176 -3.27 -27.20 1.55
C LEU A 176 -2.73 -26.67 0.21
N ILE A 177 -1.82 -25.70 0.24
CA ILE A 177 -1.33 -24.99 -0.96
C ILE A 177 -0.01 -25.60 -1.44
N LYS A 178 0.11 -25.78 -2.75
CA LYS A 178 1.38 -26.18 -3.37
C LYS A 178 2.35 -25.00 -3.37
N ARG A 179 3.57 -25.25 -2.87
CA ARG A 179 4.62 -24.23 -2.81
C ARG A 179 5.32 -23.99 -4.15
N TYR A 180 5.38 -25.04 -4.98
CA TYR A 180 6.06 -25.09 -6.28
C TYR A 180 5.27 -25.97 -7.25
#